data_AF-A0A512IF00-F1
#
_entry.id   AF-A0A512IF00-F1
#
_cell.length_a   1.000
_cell.length_b   1.000
_cell.length_c   1.000
_cell.angle_alpha   90.00
_cell.angle_beta   90.00
_cell.angle_gamma   90.00
#
_symmetry.space_group_name_H-M   'P 1'
#
loop_
_entity.id
_entity.type
_entity.pdbx_description
1 polymer ?
#
loop_
_entity_poly.entity_id
_entity_poly.type
_entity_poly.pdbx_seq_one_letter_code
_entity_poly.pdbx_strand_id
1 'polypeptide(L)'
;MDRHPRDLAYIDGDGILDVVGFGNAGVHVAYGDDNVFVGPELASTSFGWADGWDPARYPRLLGDVNGDGRDDVVGFGHSATYVELS
;
A
#
# COMPACT_ATOMS: atom_id res chain seq x y z
N MET A 1 17.03 0.49 8.95
CA MET A 1 15.66 0.83 8.53
C MET A 1 15.13 -0.32 7.70
N ASP A 2 13.88 -0.70 7.90
CA ASP A 2 13.24 -1.71 7.04
C ASP A 2 13.11 -1.15 5.62
N ARG A 3 13.56 -1.91 4.62
CA ARG A 3 13.51 -1.52 3.20
C ARG A 3 12.11 -1.69 2.62
N HIS A 4 11.32 -2.61 3.18
CA HIS A 4 10.01 -2.97 2.67
C HIS A 4 8.95 -2.82 3.76
N PRO A 5 8.47 -1.59 4.00
CA PRO A 5 7.40 -1.33 4.96
C PRO A 5 6.18 -2.20 4.66
N ARG A 6 5.53 -2.65 5.71
CA ARG A 6 4.27 -3.39 5.66
C ARG A 6 3.32 -2.80 6.68
N ASP A 7 2.05 -2.74 6.33
CA ASP A 7 0.99 -2.23 7.19
C ASP A 7 -0.32 -2.96 6.90
N LEU A 8 -1.36 -2.66 7.68
CA LEU A 8 -2.72 -3.16 7.48
C LEU A 8 -3.62 -2.05 6.96
N ALA A 9 -4.54 -2.36 6.04
CA ALA A 9 -5.51 -1.42 5.50
C ALA A 9 -6.74 -2.14 4.92
N TYR A 10 -7.85 -1.41 4.74
CA TYR A 10 -9.05 -1.93 4.08
C TYR A 10 -9.01 -1.62 2.57
N ILE A 11 -8.28 -2.40 1.77
CA ILE A 11 -8.02 -2.07 0.36
C ILE A 11 -9.21 -2.41 -0.53
N ASP A 12 -9.83 -3.57 -0.34
CA ASP A 12 -10.90 -4.03 -1.23
C ASP A 12 -12.32 -3.71 -0.74
N GLY A 13 -12.44 -3.06 0.42
CA GLY A 13 -13.68 -2.55 0.99
C GLY A 13 -14.66 -3.64 1.47
N ASP A 14 -14.18 -4.86 1.72
CA ASP A 14 -15.00 -5.96 2.23
C ASP A 14 -15.29 -5.88 3.75
N GLY A 15 -14.60 -4.96 4.45
CA GLY A 15 -14.70 -4.76 5.90
C GLY A 15 -13.72 -5.61 6.72
N ILE A 16 -12.81 -6.32 6.06
CA ILE A 16 -11.72 -7.12 6.62
C ILE A 16 -10.39 -6.41 6.34
N LEU A 17 -9.46 -6.43 7.30
CA LEU A 17 -8.14 -5.83 7.09
C LEU A 17 -7.27 -6.70 6.18
N ASP A 18 -6.64 -6.06 5.21
CA ASP A 18 -5.65 -6.65 4.30
C ASP A 18 -4.22 -6.39 4.78
N VAL A 19 -3.27 -7.21 4.31
CA VAL A 19 -1.84 -6.95 4.50
C VAL A 19 -1.29 -6.25 3.27
N VAL A 20 -0.77 -5.04 3.45
CA VAL A 20 -0.15 -4.24 2.39
C VAL A 20 1.36 -4.19 2.57
N GLY A 21 2.10 -4.45 1.49
CA GLY A 21 3.56 -4.45 1.49
C GLY A 21 4.13 -3.58 0.37
N PHE A 22 4.99 -2.63 0.73
CA PHE A 22 5.74 -1.82 -0.22
C PHE A 22 7.04 -2.52 -0.60
N GLY A 23 6.98 -3.35 -1.64
CA GLY A 23 8.06 -4.23 -2.07
C GLY A 23 9.08 -3.57 -3.00
N ASN A 24 9.92 -4.40 -3.63
CA ASN A 24 10.86 -3.91 -4.62
C ASN A 24 10.17 -3.44 -5.90
N ALA A 25 9.18 -4.20 -6.38
CA ALA A 25 8.49 -3.95 -7.66
C ALA A 25 7.25 -3.06 -7.54
N GLY A 26 6.79 -2.77 -6.32
CA GLY A 26 5.62 -1.95 -6.07
C GLY A 26 4.81 -2.42 -4.87
N VAL A 27 3.53 -2.04 -4.81
CA VAL A 27 2.59 -2.39 -3.74
C VAL A 27 2.07 -3.80 -3.95
N HIS A 28 2.23 -4.64 -2.93
CA HIS A 28 1.66 -5.97 -2.88
C HIS A 28 0.58 -6.02 -1.82
N VAL A 29 -0.52 -6.73 -2.08
CA VAL A 29 -1.63 -6.88 -1.14
C VAL A 29 -1.94 -8.37 -0.97
N ALA A 30 -2.01 -8.84 0.27
CA ALA A 30 -2.67 -10.10 0.59
C ALA A 30 -4.02 -9.75 1.22
N TYR A 31 -5.09 -10.10 0.51
CA TYR A 31 -6.46 -9.74 0.88
C TYR A 31 -6.96 -10.62 2.02
N GLY A 32 -7.53 -10.01 3.05
CA GLY A 32 -8.18 -10.74 4.13
C GLY A 32 -9.45 -11.40 3.61
N ASP A 33 -9.70 -12.64 4.03
CA ASP A 33 -10.94 -13.36 3.72
C ASP A 33 -11.23 -14.33 4.86
N ASP A 34 -12.31 -14.11 5.63
CA ASP A 34 -12.82 -15.02 6.70
C ASP A 34 -11.78 -15.97 7.36
N ASN A 35 -10.87 -15.40 8.17
CA ASN A 35 -9.76 -16.06 8.89
C ASN A 35 -8.58 -16.57 8.03
N VAL A 36 -8.52 -16.25 6.74
CA VAL A 36 -7.39 -16.51 5.85
C VAL A 36 -6.95 -15.22 5.16
N PHE A 37 -5.79 -15.27 4.50
CA PHE A 37 -5.34 -14.24 3.57
C PHE A 37 -5.10 -14.87 2.20
N VAL A 38 -5.55 -14.21 1.14
CA VAL A 38 -5.35 -14.61 -0.25
C VAL A 38 -4.31 -13.70 -0.91
N GLY A 39 -3.27 -14.27 -1.52
CA GLY A 39 -2.17 -13.52 -2.14
C GLY A 39 -0.79 -13.85 -1.53
N PRO A 40 0.20 -12.94 -1.61
CA PRO A 40 0.09 -11.55 -2.07
C PRO A 40 0.08 -11.39 -3.59
N GLU A 41 -0.73 -10.44 -4.06
CA GLU A 41 -0.78 -9.99 -5.46
C GLU A 41 -0.05 -8.65 -5.62
N LEU A 42 0.54 -8.40 -6.79
CA LEU A 42 1.10 -7.09 -7.14
C LEU A 42 -0.05 -6.18 -7.56
N ALA A 43 -0.63 -5.45 -6.61
CA ALA A 43 -1.74 -4.53 -6.84
C ALA A 43 -1.30 -3.29 -7.65
N SER A 44 -0.06 -2.84 -7.45
CA SER A 44 0.50 -1.69 -8.17
C SER A 44 1.99 -1.85 -8.43
N THR A 45 2.47 -1.33 -9.56
CA THR A 45 3.90 -1.21 -9.87
C THR A 45 4.52 0.09 -9.35
N SER A 46 3.72 0.99 -8.78
CA SER A 46 4.15 2.23 -8.15
C SER A 46 4.70 2.01 -6.72
N PHE A 47 5.32 3.03 -6.13
CA PHE A 47 5.73 3.07 -4.70
C PHE A 47 6.77 2.03 -4.26
N GLY A 48 7.35 1.30 -5.21
CA GLY A 48 8.35 0.27 -4.98
C GLY A 48 9.76 0.85 -4.77
N TRP A 49 10.61 0.10 -4.09
CA TRP A 49 12.01 0.50 -3.91
C TRP A 49 12.75 0.68 -5.24
N ALA A 50 12.48 -0.15 -6.25
CA ALA A 50 13.12 -0.03 -7.56
C ALA A 50 12.75 1.28 -8.29
N ASP A 51 11.63 1.90 -7.89
CA ASP A 51 11.17 3.20 -8.37
C ASP A 51 11.65 4.37 -7.46
N GLY A 52 12.60 4.09 -6.56
CA GLY A 52 13.27 5.11 -5.73
C GLY A 52 12.60 5.43 -4.40
N TRP A 53 11.57 4.68 -4.00
CA TRP A 53 10.85 4.90 -2.74
C TRP A 53 11.61 4.39 -1.51
N ASP A 54 12.55 5.21 -1.04
CA ASP A 54 13.28 4.99 0.21
C ASP A 54 12.41 5.31 1.45
N PRO A 55 12.07 4.33 2.31
CA PRO A 55 11.23 4.56 3.49
C PRO A 55 11.86 5.50 4.53
N ALA A 56 13.18 5.71 4.51
CA ALA A 56 13.81 6.69 5.39
C ALA A 56 13.57 8.15 4.95
N ARG A 57 13.11 8.37 3.72
CA ARG A 57 12.97 9.70 3.11
C ARG A 57 11.57 9.99 2.60
N TYR A 58 10.90 8.96 2.09
CA TYR A 58 9.63 9.05 1.38
C TYR A 58 8.62 8.12 2.06
N PRO A 59 7.93 8.62 3.10
CA PRO A 59 6.91 7.83 3.78
C PRO A 59 5.76 7.53 2.84
N ARG A 60 5.20 6.31 3.00
CA ARG A 60 3.97 5.86 2.36
C ARG A 60 3.00 5.53 3.48
N LEU A 61 1.79 6.04 3.35
CA LEU A 61 0.69 5.86 4.28
C LEU A 61 -0.49 5.25 3.54
N LEU A 62 -1.40 4.67 4.32
CA LEU A 62 -2.66 4.11 3.85
C LEU A 62 -3.80 4.86 4.53
N GLY A 63 -4.85 5.14 3.78
CA GLY A 63 -6.06 5.75 4.32
C GLY A 63 -7.02 6.20 3.23
N ASP A 64 -8.32 6.09 3.48
CA ASP A 64 -9.37 6.60 2.59
C ASP A 64 -9.29 8.14 2.47
N VAL A 65 -8.83 8.63 1.33
CA VAL A 65 -8.74 10.07 1.04
C VAL A 65 -9.83 10.57 0.10
N ASN A 66 -10.66 9.67 -0.43
CA ASN A 66 -11.67 9.99 -1.44
C ASN A 66 -13.13 9.81 -0.93
N GLY A 67 -13.32 9.13 0.20
CA GLY A 67 -14.59 8.86 0.88
C GLY A 67 -15.39 7.67 0.34
N ASP A 68 -14.77 6.72 -0.36
CA ASP A 68 -15.44 5.55 -0.93
C ASP A 68 -15.46 4.32 -0.01
N GLY A 69 -14.81 4.40 1.15
CA GLY A 69 -14.72 3.32 2.13
C GLY A 69 -13.60 2.31 1.87
N ARG A 70 -12.67 2.60 0.95
CA ARG A 70 -11.43 1.85 0.73
C ARG A 70 -10.24 2.73 1.08
N ASP A 71 -9.24 2.14 1.73
CA ASP A 71 -8.00 2.86 2.01
C ASP A 71 -7.17 3.02 0.74
N ASP A 72 -6.71 4.24 0.47
CA ASP A 72 -5.87 4.58 -0.68
C ASP A 72 -4.38 4.58 -0.29
N VAL A 73 -3.48 4.54 -1.28
CA VAL A 73 -2.04 4.74 -1.04
C VAL A 73 -1.68 6.22 -1.18
N VAL A 74 -1.10 6.79 -0.12
CA VAL A 74 -0.52 8.15 -0.14
C VAL A 74 0.99 8.09 0.03
N GLY A 75 1.74 8.57 -0.96
CA GLY A 75 3.19 8.61 -0.93
C GLY A 75 3.75 10.03 -0.96
N PHE A 76 4.55 10.41 0.04
CA PHE A 76 5.27 11.68 0.06
C PHE A 76 6.63 11.51 -0.63
N GLY A 77 6.62 11.62 -1.96
CA GLY A 77 7.78 11.37 -2.80
C GLY A 77 8.78 12.54 -2.82
N HIS A 78 9.83 12.38 -3.63
CA HIS A 78 10.89 13.39 -3.75
C HIS A 78 10.39 14.76 -4.21
N SER A 79 9.49 14.78 -5.20
CA SER A 79 9.06 16.00 -5.89
C SER A 79 7.64 16.44 -5.55
N ALA A 80 6.78 15.51 -5.14
CA ALA A 80 5.37 15.76 -4.88
C ALA A 80 4.80 14.70 -3.92
N THR A 81 3.60 14.97 -3.43
CA THR A 81 2.76 13.94 -2.82
C THR A 81 1.93 13.28 -3.93
N TYR A 82 1.87 11.96 -3.92
CA TYR A 82 1.15 11.14 -4.87
C TYR A 82 0.06 10.37 -4.15
N VAL A 83 -1.08 10.21 -4.80
CA VAL A 83 -2.22 9.42 -4.33
C VAL A 83 -2.56 8.41 -5.42
N GLU A 84 -2.69 7.14 -5.04
CA GLU A 84 -3.22 6.08 -5.89
C GLU A 84 -4.47 5.53 -5.21
N LEU A 85 -5.61 5.68 -5.89
CA LEU A 85 -6.91 5.26 -5.38
C LEU A 85 -7.10 3.75 -5.57
N SER A 86 -7.79 3.12 -4.62
CA SER A 86 -8.06 1.66 -4.60
C SER A 86 -9.26 1.23 -5.45
#